data_AF-A0A920E4V8-F1
#
_entry.id   AF-A0A920E4V8-F1
#
_cell.length_a   1.000
_cell.length_b   1.000
_cell.length_c   1.000
_cell.angle_alpha   90.00
_cell.angle_beta   90.00
_cell.angle_gamma   90.00
#
_symmetry.space_group_name_H-M   'P 1'
#
loop_
_entity.id
_entity.type
_entity.pdbx_description
1 polymer ?
#
loop_
_entity_poly.entity_id
_entity_poly.type
_entity_poly.pdbx_seq_one_letter_code
_entity_poly.pdbx_strand_id
1 'polypeptide(L)' 'MITFFLIINISIKLLVVDQETEMKNINKKISEIDLKIEKKLTDISYATRPQILEQINEDKFKLVPILQSDIIKPKAD' A
#
# COMPACT_ATOMS: atom_id res chain seq x y z
N MET A 1 44.48 -8.30 30.59
CA MET A 1 43.86 -6.97 30.37
C MET A 1 43.70 -6.67 28.88
N ILE A 2 44.77 -6.47 28.11
CA ILE A 2 44.68 -6.10 26.67
C ILE A 2 43.92 -7.14 25.82
N THR A 3 44.22 -8.43 26.02
CA THR A 3 43.53 -9.54 25.33
C THR A 3 42.04 -9.62 25.63
N PHE A 4 41.64 -9.31 26.87
CA PHE A 4 40.24 -9.25 27.27
C PHE A 4 39.49 -8.13 26.55
N PHE A 5 40.09 -6.93 26.45
CA PHE A 5 39.53 -5.83 25.67
C PHE A 5 39.43 -6.15 24.19
N LEU A 6 40.41 -6.87 23.61
CA LEU A 6 40.35 -7.30 22.21
C LEU A 6 39.19 -8.25 21.95
N ILE A 7 38.95 -9.22 22.85
CA ILE A 7 37.83 -10.16 22.74
C ILE A 7 36.50 -9.42 22.80
N ILE A 8 36.32 -8.49 23.74
CA ILE A 8 35.10 -7.68 23.85
C ILE A 8 34.87 -6.88 22.56
N ASN A 9 35.93 -6.26 22.02
CA ASN A 9 35.81 -5.42 20.83
C ASN A 9 35.38 -6.23 19.60
N ILE A 10 35.97 -7.42 19.42
CA ILE A 10 35.60 -8.35 18.34
C ILE A 10 34.14 -8.81 18.50
N SER A 11 33.73 -9.17 19.71
CA SER A 11 32.35 -9.60 20.00
C SER A 11 31.33 -8.50 19.73
N ILE A 12 31.62 -7.25 20.13
CA ILE A 12 30.75 -6.10 19.83
C ILE A 12 30.67 -5.89 18.32
N LYS A 13 31.80 -5.95 17.62
CA LYS A 13 31.82 -5.76 16.17
C LYS A 13 30.99 -6.83 15.44
N LEU A 14 31.08 -8.08 15.87
CA LEU A 14 30.26 -9.16 15.32
C LEU A 14 28.77 -8.92 15.57
N LEU A 15 28.40 -8.50 16.79
CA LEU A 15 27.01 -8.19 17.13
C LEU A 15 26.45 -7.05 16.26
N VAL A 16 27.24 -5.98 16.06
CA VAL A 16 26.82 -4.85 15.21
C VAL A 16 26.61 -5.29 13.76
N VAL A 17 27.52 -6.10 13.20
CA VAL A 17 27.41 -6.59 11.82
C VAL A 17 26.16 -7.49 11.64
N ASP A 18 25.86 -8.31 12.64
CA ASP A 18 24.66 -9.15 12.63
C ASP A 18 23.39 -8.28 12.64
N GLN A 19 23.33 -7.29 13.53
CA GLN A 19 22.23 -6.33 13.60
C GLN A 19 22.05 -5.51 12.32
N GLU A 20 23.14 -5.05 11.70
CA GLU A 20 23.08 -4.35 10.41
C GLU A 20 22.48 -5.23 9.30
N THR A 21 22.81 -6.52 9.32
CA THR A 21 22.28 -7.49 8.36
C THR A 21 20.78 -7.70 8.57
N GLU A 22 20.33 -7.84 9.81
CA GLU A 22 18.91 -7.93 10.13
C GLU A 22 18.16 -6.66 9.73
N MET A 23 18.70 -5.48 10.03
CA MET A 23 18.12 -4.20 9.61
C MET A 23 17.98 -4.10 8.09
N LYS A 24 19.00 -4.54 7.34
CA LYS A 24 18.94 -4.55 5.88
C LYS A 24 17.84 -5.47 5.35
N ASN A 25 17.64 -6.62 5.98
CA ASN A 25 16.57 -7.56 5.63
C ASN A 25 15.18 -6.97 5.95
N ILE A 26 15.03 -6.30 7.09
CA ILE A 26 13.79 -5.61 7.45
C ILE A 26 13.47 -4.51 6.44
N ASN A 27 14.44 -3.67 6.10
CA ASN A 27 14.26 -2.59 5.12
C ASN A 27 13.85 -3.12 3.74
N LYS A 28 14.42 -4.25 3.32
CA LYS A 28 14.01 -4.92 2.08
C LYS A 28 12.54 -5.36 2.13
N LYS A 29 12.11 -5.99 3.23
CA LYS A 29 10.71 -6.40 3.40
C LYS A 29 9.75 -5.22 3.41
N ILE A 30 10.12 -4.11 4.06
CA ILE A 30 9.33 -2.88 4.06
C ILE A 30 9.15 -2.38 2.62
N SER A 31 10.24 -2.28 1.86
CA SER A 31 10.17 -1.84 0.45
C SER A 31 9.30 -2.76 -0.41
N GLU A 32 9.35 -4.07 -0.21
CA GLU A 32 8.46 -5.01 -0.91
C GLU A 32 6.97 -4.83 -0.54
N ILE A 33 6.68 -4.46 0.72
CA ILE A 33 5.32 -4.15 1.17
C ILE A 33 4.84 -2.85 0.54
N ASP A 34 5.66 -1.80 0.52
CA ASP A 34 5.32 -0.51 -0.08
C ASP A 34 4.97 -0.65 -1.56
N LEU A 35 5.76 -1.42 -2.32
CA LEU A 35 5.47 -1.72 -3.73
C LEU A 35 4.13 -2.46 -3.91
N LYS A 36 3.80 -3.37 -3.00
CA LYS A 36 2.50 -4.07 -3.04
C LYS A 36 1.35 -3.12 -2.71
N ILE A 37 1.53 -2.21 -1.76
CA ILE A 37 0.54 -1.18 -1.42
C ILE A 37 0.31 -0.27 -2.62
N GLU A 38 1.37 0.24 -3.24
CA GLU A 38 1.27 1.12 -4.42
C GLU A 38 0.55 0.44 -5.58
N LYS A 39 0.87 -0.83 -5.85
CA LYS A 39 0.16 -1.63 -6.84
C LYS A 39 -1.33 -1.74 -6.52
N LYS A 40 -1.69 -2.01 -5.26
CA LYS A 40 -3.10 -2.11 -4.85
C LYS A 40 -3.84 -0.79 -4.96
N LEU A 41 -3.21 0.33 -4.58
CA LEU A 41 -3.81 1.66 -4.76
C LEU A 41 -4.03 1.96 -6.24
N THR A 42 -3.08 1.61 -7.09
CA THR A 42 -3.20 1.73 -8.55
C THR A 42 -4.35 0.87 -9.08
N ASP A 43 -4.41 -0.41 -8.72
CA ASP A 43 -5.49 -1.33 -9.11
C ASP A 43 -6.87 -0.78 -8.69
N ILE A 44 -6.98 -0.26 -7.46
CA ILE A 44 -8.22 0.38 -6.96
C ILE A 44 -8.55 1.60 -7.81
N SER A 45 -7.59 2.49 -8.06
CA SER A 45 -7.81 3.68 -8.88
C SER A 45 -8.34 3.34 -10.27
N TYR A 46 -7.84 2.26 -10.89
CA TYR A 46 -8.37 1.75 -12.15
C TYR A 46 -9.78 1.17 -12.00
N ALA A 47 -10.01 0.34 -10.97
CA ALA A 47 -11.31 -0.29 -10.74
C ALA A 47 -12.42 0.70 -10.39
N THR A 48 -12.09 1.84 -9.76
CA THR A 48 -13.05 2.88 -9.39
C THR A 48 -13.19 3.98 -10.44
N ARG A 49 -12.67 3.78 -11.65
CA ARG A 49 -12.88 4.75 -12.74
C ARG A 49 -14.37 4.80 -13.10
N PRO A 50 -14.92 5.99 -13.40
CA PRO A 50 -16.33 6.14 -13.75
C PRO A 50 -16.80 5.18 -14.84
N GLN A 51 -15.99 4.94 -15.88
CA GLN A 51 -16.33 4.03 -16.98
C GLN A 51 -16.45 2.57 -16.50
N ILE A 52 -15.58 2.15 -15.59
CA ILE A 52 -15.61 0.79 -15.02
C ILE A 52 -16.81 0.64 -14.09
N LEU A 53 -17.12 1.68 -13.30
CA LEU A 53 -18.26 1.68 -12.40
C LEU A 53 -19.59 1.70 -13.16
N GLU A 54 -19.67 2.44 -14.26
CA GLU A 54 -20.82 2.45 -15.18
C GLU A 54 -21.05 1.05 -15.77
N GLN A 55 -20.00 0.42 -16.30
CA GLN A 55 -20.07 -0.97 -16.77
C GLN A 55 -20.53 -1.95 -15.68
N ILE A 56 -19.98 -1.84 -14.46
CA ILE A 56 -20.39 -2.70 -13.33
C ILE A 56 -21.88 -2.48 -12.97
N ASN A 57 -22.35 -1.24 -12.98
CA ASN A 57 -23.74 -0.91 -12.69
C ASN A 57 -24.70 -1.49 -13.73
N GLU A 58 -24.35 -1.39 -15.02
CA GLU A 58 -25.14 -1.96 -16.11
C GLU A 58 -25.13 -3.49 -16.07
N ASP A 59 -23.94 -4.10 -15.99
CA ASP A 59 -23.76 -5.55 -16.11
C ASP A 59 -24.26 -6.33 -14.89
N LYS A 60 -24.01 -5.83 -13.67
CA LYS A 60 -24.28 -6.57 -12.43
C LYS A 60 -25.52 -6.11 -11.69
N PHE A 61 -25.77 -4.81 -11.69
CA PHE A 61 -26.84 -4.24 -10.89
C PHE A 61 -28.06 -3.85 -11.73
N LYS A 62 -27.94 -3.85 -13.07
CA LYS A 62 -28.96 -3.33 -14.01
C LYS A 62 -29.46 -1.93 -13.62
N LEU A 63 -28.59 -1.16 -12.95
CA LEU A 63 -28.89 0.19 -12.53
C LEU A 63 -28.54 1.09 -13.71
N VAL A 64 -29.56 1.67 -14.33
CA VAL A 64 -29.35 2.71 -15.33
C VAL A 64 -28.87 3.99 -14.64
N PRO A 65 -27.95 4.75 -15.27
CA PRO A 65 -27.56 6.06 -14.77
C PRO A 65 -28.81 6.94 -14.58
N ILE A 66 -28.92 7.62 -13.44
CA ILE A 66 -29.96 8.65 -13.26
C ILE A 66 -29.62 9.78 -14.22
N LEU A 67 -30.42 9.93 -15.27
CA LEU A 67 -30.23 11.02 -16.22
C LEU A 67 -30.60 12.34 -15.53
N GLN A 68 -29.97 13.44 -15.94
CA GLN A 68 -30.29 14.76 -15.38
C GLN A 68 -31.78 15.12 -15.55
N SER A 69 -32.46 14.51 -16.53
CA SER A 69 -33.90 14.57 -16.74
C SER A 69 -34.73 13.93 -15.62
N ASP A 70 -34.16 12.95 -14.92
CA ASP A 70 -34.85 12.13 -13.92
C ASP A 70 -34.79 12.76 -12.52
N ILE A 71 -34.03 13.86 -12.37
CA ILE A 71 -33.92 14.62 -11.13
C ILE A 71 -35.17 15.50 -10.96
N ILE A 72 -36.05 15.13 -10.03
CA ILE A 72 -37.19 15.98 -9.64
C ILE A 72 -36.63 17.22 -8.93
N LYS A 73 -36.77 18.39 -9.57
CA LYS A 73 -36.41 19.66 -8.92
C LYS A 73 -37.30 19.87 -7.70
N PRO A 74 -36.74 20.13 -6.50
CA PRO A 74 -37.55 20.48 -5.36
C PRO A 74 -38.35 21.75 -5.68
N LYS A 75 -39.65 21.76 -5.35
CA LYS A 75 -40.46 22.98 -5.44
C LYS A 75 -39.82 24.05 -4.56
N ALA A 76 -39.53 25.20 -5.13
CA ALA A 76 -39.22 26.39 -4.35
C ALA A 76 -40.51 26.84 -3.65
N ASP A 77 -40.45 27.04 -2.34
CA ASP A 77 -41.50 27.65 -1.52
C ASP A 77 -41.65 29.14 -1.83
#